data_AF-A0A9D1SEL2-F1
#
_entry.id   AF-A0A9D1SEL2-F1
#
_cell.length_a   1.000
_cell.length_b   1.000
_cell.length_c   1.000
_cell.angle_alpha   90.00
_cell.angle_beta   90.00
_cell.angle_gamma   90.00
#
_symmetry.space_group_name_H-M   'P 1'
#
loop_
_entity.id
_entity.type
_entity.pdbx_description
1 polymer ?
#
loop_
_entity_poly.entity_id
_entity_poly.type
_entity_poly.pdbx_seq_one_letter_code
_entity_poly.pdbx_strand_id
1 'polypeptide(L)'
;MILIFLWTADFPNSSMRAEACVFNLMQTGELTKTSLTDEAKDEISTIPWKLLYGMRNRIVHGYSGVDMQIVWDTIKDDLPKLRQELRKHIP
;
A
#
# COMPACT_ATOMS: atom_id res chain seq x y z
N MET A 1 2.29 -18.69 -0.42
CA MET A 1 2.92 -18.20 -1.67
C MET A 1 2.46 -19.04 -2.85
N ILE A 2 1.15 -19.04 -3.11
CA ILE A 2 0.50 -19.63 -4.30
C ILE A 2 -0.75 -18.75 -4.48
N LEU A 3 -1.12 -18.44 -5.74
CA LEU A 3 -2.29 -17.68 -6.21
C LEU A 3 -2.07 -16.25 -6.75
N ILE A 4 -0.85 -15.90 -7.14
CA ILE A 4 -0.62 -14.63 -7.86
C ILE A 4 -0.89 -14.76 -9.39
N PHE A 5 -0.95 -15.97 -9.94
CA PHE A 5 -0.89 -16.19 -11.41
C PHE A 5 -2.17 -16.02 -12.25
N LEU A 6 -3.28 -15.44 -11.75
CA LEU A 6 -4.56 -15.41 -12.52
C LEU A 6 -5.14 -14.02 -12.82
N TRP A 7 -4.39 -12.93 -12.73
CA TRP A 7 -4.94 -11.58 -12.94
C TRP A 7 -4.06 -10.73 -13.88
N THR A 8 -4.39 -10.71 -15.18
CA THR A 8 -3.65 -9.94 -16.21
C THR A 8 -4.51 -9.05 -17.10
N ALA A 9 -5.83 -8.99 -16.95
CA ALA A 9 -6.65 -8.37 -18.00
C ALA A 9 -6.59 -6.83 -18.03
N ASP A 10 -6.52 -6.12 -16.89
CA ASP A 10 -6.74 -4.65 -16.87
C ASP A 10 -5.71 -3.80 -16.10
N PHE A 11 -4.67 -4.38 -15.51
CA PHE A 11 -3.52 -3.60 -15.02
C PHE A 11 -2.59 -3.29 -16.20
N PRO A 12 -1.93 -2.13 -16.30
CA PRO A 12 -1.17 -1.73 -17.50
C PRO A 12 -0.09 -2.74 -17.92
N ASN A 13 -0.48 -3.66 -18.81
CA ASN A 13 0.30 -4.53 -19.70
C ASN A 13 1.46 -5.38 -19.10
N SER A 14 1.42 -5.77 -17.82
CA SER A 14 2.07 -7.03 -17.36
C SER A 14 1.64 -7.42 -15.93
N SER A 15 1.30 -8.69 -15.71
CA SER A 15 1.05 -9.25 -14.35
C SER A 15 2.15 -8.88 -13.39
N MET A 16 3.41 -9.06 -13.80
CA MET A 16 4.59 -8.79 -12.98
C MET A 16 4.60 -7.37 -12.39
N ARG A 17 4.15 -6.35 -13.12
CA ARG A 17 4.08 -4.96 -12.58
C ARG A 17 3.02 -4.83 -11.50
N ALA A 18 1.85 -5.41 -11.72
CA ALA A 18 0.77 -5.42 -10.74
C ALA A 18 1.23 -6.13 -9.46
N GLU A 19 1.86 -7.30 -9.61
CA GLU A 19 2.41 -8.08 -8.51
C GLU A 19 3.49 -7.31 -7.73
N ALA A 20 4.43 -6.69 -8.42
CA ALA A 20 5.46 -5.87 -7.81
C ALA A 20 4.86 -4.68 -7.05
N CYS A 21 3.85 -4.02 -7.61
CA CYS A 21 3.14 -2.92 -6.94
C CYS A 21 2.41 -3.39 -5.67
N VAL A 22 1.68 -4.51 -5.74
CA VAL A 22 1.01 -5.11 -4.58
C VAL A 22 2.02 -5.48 -3.49
N PHE A 23 3.14 -6.09 -3.87
CA PHE A 23 4.21 -6.43 -2.95
C PHE A 23 4.79 -5.17 -2.28
N ASN A 24 5.08 -4.12 -3.05
CA ASN A 24 5.59 -2.86 -2.50
C ASN A 24 4.60 -2.18 -1.55
N LEU A 25 3.30 -2.25 -1.83
CA LEU A 25 2.25 -1.77 -0.93
C LEU A 25 2.24 -2.55 0.40
N MET A 26 2.38 -3.88 0.34
CA MET A 26 2.49 -4.71 1.54
C MET A 26 3.69 -4.30 2.40
N GLN A 27 4.86 -4.15 1.78
CA GLN A 27 6.08 -3.73 2.46
C GLN A 27 5.94 -2.35 3.08
N THR A 28 5.35 -1.40 2.34
CA THR A 28 5.10 -0.04 2.85
C THR A 28 4.21 -0.08 4.08
N GLY A 29 3.07 -0.80 4.01
CA GLY A 29 2.15 -0.93 5.15
C GLY A 29 2.79 -1.59 6.37
N GLU A 30 3.64 -2.61 6.18
CA GLU A 30 4.38 -3.25 7.28
C GLU A 30 5.36 -2.28 7.95
N LEU A 31 6.11 -1.51 7.15
CA LEU A 31 7.06 -0.52 7.66
C LEU A 31 6.37 0.58 8.45
N THR A 32 5.18 1.05 8.03
CA THR A 32 4.42 2.05 8.81
C THR A 32 4.04 1.56 10.20
N LYS A 33 3.82 0.25 10.38
CA LYS A 33 3.49 -0.33 11.68
C LYS A 33 4.74 -0.55 12.55
N THR A 34 5.83 -1.04 11.94
CA THR A 34 6.98 -1.57 12.66
C THR A 34 8.11 -0.57 12.85
N SER A 35 8.24 0.41 11.94
CA SER A 35 9.41 1.30 11.88
C SER A 35 9.15 2.68 12.48
N LEU A 36 7.89 3.00 12.82
CA LEU A 36 7.49 4.28 13.39
C LEU A 36 6.98 4.07 14.82
N THR A 37 7.43 4.93 15.74
CA THR A 37 6.86 4.99 17.09
C THR A 37 5.46 5.61 17.04
N ASP A 38 4.70 5.45 18.11
CA ASP A 38 3.35 6.01 18.16
C ASP A 38 3.39 7.54 18.29
N GLU A 39 4.40 8.10 18.95
CA GLU A 39 4.63 9.54 19.03
C GLU A 39 4.87 10.15 17.63
N ALA A 40 5.67 9.49 16.78
CA ALA A 40 5.92 9.94 15.42
C ALA A 40 4.65 9.89 14.54
N LYS A 41 3.80 8.88 14.76
CA LYS A 41 2.50 8.76 14.05
C LYS A 41 1.53 9.84 14.50
N ASP A 42 1.52 10.16 15.79
CA ASP A 42 0.65 11.19 16.37
C ASP A 42 1.08 12.59 15.94
N GLU A 43 2.39 12.85 15.83
CA GLU A 43 2.93 14.11 15.29
C GLU A 43 2.52 14.32 13.83
N ILE A 44 2.54 13.26 13.02
CA ILE A 44 2.16 13.29 11.61
C ILE A 44 0.73 12.71 11.44
N SER A 45 -0.23 13.33 12.12
CA SER A 45 -1.64 12.90 12.13
C SER A 45 -2.37 13.09 10.79
N THR A 46 -1.78 13.82 9.84
CA THR A 46 -2.32 14.00 8.48
C THR A 46 -2.27 12.71 7.65
N ILE A 47 -1.39 11.77 8.01
CA ILE A 47 -1.26 10.49 7.33
C ILE A 47 -2.14 9.45 8.05
N PRO A 48 -3.04 8.75 7.34
CA PRO A 48 -3.90 7.74 7.96
C PRO A 48 -3.16 6.41 8.18
N TRP A 49 -2.23 6.37 9.13
CA TRP A 49 -1.35 5.22 9.40
C TRP A 49 -2.08 3.88 9.53
N LYS A 50 -3.25 3.88 10.18
CA LYS A 50 -4.09 2.69 10.34
C LYS A 50 -4.61 2.15 9.01
N LEU A 51 -4.89 3.02 8.04
CA LEU A 51 -5.33 2.59 6.70
C LEU A 51 -4.18 1.94 5.93
N LEU A 52 -2.96 2.47 6.04
CA LEU A 52 -1.77 1.87 5.41
C LEU A 52 -1.52 0.44 5.88
N TYR A 53 -1.50 0.24 7.21
CA TYR A 53 -1.36 -1.10 7.76
C TYR A 53 -2.60 -1.99 7.49
N GLY A 54 -3.80 -1.41 7.51
CA GLY A 54 -5.05 -2.09 7.17
C GLY A 54 -5.06 -2.63 5.74
N MET A 55 -4.55 -1.86 4.78
CA MET A 55 -4.43 -2.28 3.39
C MET A 55 -3.48 -3.46 3.24
N ARG A 56 -2.30 -3.41 3.88
CA ARG A 56 -1.39 -4.57 3.97
C ARG A 56 -2.10 -5.80 4.50
N ASN A 57 -2.85 -5.66 5.60
CA ASN A 57 -3.56 -6.80 6.19
C ASN A 57 -4.61 -7.38 5.24
N ARG A 58 -5.34 -6.53 4.51
CA ARG A 58 -6.32 -6.97 3.52
C ARG A 58 -5.67 -7.72 2.37
N ILE A 59 -4.53 -7.22 1.87
CA ILE A 59 -3.77 -7.87 0.79
C ILE A 59 -3.26 -9.25 1.22
N VAL A 60 -2.76 -9.41 2.46
CA VAL A 60 -2.18 -10.68 2.92
C VAL A 60 -3.23 -11.68 3.39
N HIS A 61 -4.22 -11.24 4.18
CA HIS A 61 -5.15 -12.13 4.87
C HIS A 61 -6.52 -12.22 4.20
N GLY A 62 -6.90 -11.22 3.40
CA GLY A 62 -8.17 -11.15 2.68
C GLY A 62 -8.00 -11.15 1.16
N TYR A 63 -6.91 -11.74 0.65
CA TYR A 63 -6.49 -11.68 -0.75
C TYR A 63 -7.59 -12.10 -1.74
N SER A 64 -8.46 -13.04 -1.36
CA SER A 64 -9.56 -13.52 -2.21
C SER A 64 -10.62 -12.46 -2.52
N GLY A 65 -10.70 -11.40 -1.73
CA GLY A 65 -11.66 -10.31 -1.94
C GLY A 65 -11.00 -8.95 -2.15
N VAL A 66 -9.71 -8.92 -2.51
CA VAL A 66 -9.02 -7.66 -2.81
C VAL A 66 -9.53 -7.16 -4.16
N ASP A 67 -10.04 -5.94 -4.16
CA ASP A 67 -10.41 -5.25 -5.39
C ASP A 67 -9.17 -4.58 -5.99
N MET A 68 -8.75 -5.06 -7.16
CA MET A 68 -7.56 -4.55 -7.84
C MET A 68 -7.74 -3.12 -8.37
N GLN A 69 -8.97 -2.66 -8.59
CA GLN A 69 -9.23 -1.26 -8.92
C GLN A 69 -8.87 -0.38 -7.72
N ILE A 70 -9.26 -0.77 -6.51
CA ILE A 70 -8.89 -0.04 -5.28
C ILE A 70 -7.37 0.00 -5.11
N VAL A 71 -6.69 -1.12 -5.37
CA VAL A 71 -5.22 -1.18 -5.35
C VAL A 71 -4.61 -0.20 -6.35
N TRP A 72 -5.13 -0.17 -7.58
CA TRP A 72 -4.66 0.73 -8.62
C TRP A 72 -4.89 2.20 -8.27
N ASP A 73 -6.08 2.55 -7.81
CA ASP A 73 -6.43 3.91 -7.37
C ASP A 73 -5.52 4.35 -6.22
N THR A 74 -5.24 3.45 -5.26
CA THR A 74 -4.28 3.75 -4.18
C THR A 74 -2.89 4.07 -4.72
N ILE A 75 -2.40 3.30 -5.71
CA ILE A 75 -1.07 3.51 -6.30
C ILE A 75 -1.03 4.83 -7.07
N LYS A 76 -2.07 5.10 -7.86
CA LYS A 76 -2.12 6.23 -8.78
C LYS A 76 -2.40 7.54 -8.05
N ASP A 77 -3.30 7.54 -7.08
CA ASP A 77 -3.85 8.76 -6.50
C ASP A 77 -3.39 9.00 -5.06
N ASP A 78 -3.24 7.95 -4.23
CA ASP A 78 -2.96 8.13 -2.80
C ASP A 78 -1.48 8.03 -2.44
N LEU A 79 -0.70 7.16 -3.09
CA LEU A 79 0.75 7.09 -2.87
C LEU A 79 1.48 8.41 -3.20
N PRO A 80 1.15 9.15 -4.29
CA PRO A 80 1.75 10.45 -4.53
C PRO A 80 1.47 11.47 -3.42
N LYS A 81 0.24 11.48 -2.88
CA LYS A 81 -0.14 12.33 -1.74
C LYS A 81 0.64 11.95 -0.49
N LEU A 82 0.71 10.66 -0.17
CA LEU A 82 1.52 10.15 0.94
C LEU A 82 2.98 10.61 0.83
N ARG A 83 3.59 10.48 -0.35
CA ARG A 83 4.97 10.93 -0.60
C ARG A 83 5.11 12.44 -0.39
N GLN A 84 4.15 13.22 -0.85
CA GLN A 84 4.17 14.68 -0.67
C GLN A 84 4.05 15.07 0.81
N GLU A 85 3.18 14.41 1.58
CA GLU A 85 3.06 14.65 3.01
C GLU A 85 4.34 14.26 3.75
N LEU A 86 4.89 13.07 3.50
CA LEU A 86 6.14 12.63 4.12
C LEU A 86 7.31 13.59 3.88
N ARG A 87 7.42 14.15 2.67
CA ARG A 87 8.47 15.14 2.33
C ARG A 87 8.40 16.44 3.14
N LYS A 88 7.30 16.73 3.82
CA LYS A 88 7.21 17.89 4.73
C LYS A 88 7.92 17.64 6.07
N HIS A 89 8.13 16.37 6.41
CA HIS A 89 8.65 15.94 7.71
C HIS A 89 10.03 15.28 7.61
N ILE A 90 10.45 14.90 6.40
CA ILE A 90 11.76 14.31 6.14
C ILE A 90 12.65 15.38 5.49
N PRO A 91 13.84 15.69 6.06
CA PRO A 91 14.77 16.67 5.51
C PRO A 91 15.35 16.28 4.14
#